data_AF-A0A5N1L012-F1
#
_entry.id   AF-A0A5N1L012-F1
#
_cell.length_a   1.000
_cell.length_b   1.000
_cell.length_c   1.000
_cell.angle_alpha   90.00
_cell.angle_beta   90.00
_cell.angle_gamma   90.00
#
_symmetry.space_group_name_H-M   'P 1'
#
loop_
_entity.id
_entity.type
_entity.pdbx_description
1 polymer ?
#
loop_
_entity_poly.entity_id
_entity_poly.type
_entity_poly.pdbx_seq_one_letter_code
_entity_poly.pdbx_strand_id
1 'polypeptide(L)'
;MLPTDEPPFDPIFVDEPLLIPNYKETIISKVGLPFYADVDRPDEAPADERERTIDLAERILRAGGVRTGFGHHEEVRTSMESWAPDAGEDRDADPGYWRSSVLLMSPQEMNFGQLDGEPEQKHKKAKTVLAWAADCIDSDVLQEIERSQAEDIKQAWRDAAEAELTQSKIEQFAEEPPEELDGWQRFDAGHDAVEVAYVADNHGTPSVAAVFEAADGDLEAHEFTLEAWDENDGNPREARLNRYCVTTDGDGAYARLRSHLLTFEVEPIERLEV
;
A
#
# COMPACT_ATOMS: atom_id res chain seq x y z
N MET A 1 -5.31 13.77 21.44
CA MET A 1 -5.01 15.19 21.15
C MET A 1 -5.29 15.38 19.68
N LEU A 2 -6.11 16.36 19.29
CA LEU A 2 -6.17 16.76 17.87
C LEU A 2 -4.85 17.50 17.58
N PRO A 3 -3.99 17.02 16.65
CA PRO A 3 -2.62 17.52 16.52
C PRO A 3 -2.54 18.87 15.82
N THR A 4 -1.60 19.67 16.31
CA THR A 4 -0.83 20.76 15.68
C THR A 4 -1.38 21.33 14.37
N ASP A 5 -1.71 22.63 14.37
CA ASP A 5 -2.12 23.40 13.17
C ASP A 5 -1.02 23.51 12.09
N GLU A 6 0.16 22.95 12.32
CA GLU A 6 1.30 22.98 11.41
C GLU A 6 1.29 21.78 10.45
N PRO A 7 1.61 22.00 9.16
CA PRO A 7 1.74 20.91 8.21
C PRO A 7 2.88 19.97 8.64
N PRO A 8 2.79 18.67 8.27
CA PRO A 8 3.79 17.70 8.67
C PRO A 8 5.18 17.97 8.07
N PHE A 9 5.23 18.64 6.92
CA PHE A 9 6.45 19.00 6.22
C PHE A 9 6.29 20.37 5.56
N ASP A 10 7.32 21.19 5.66
CA ASP A 10 7.40 22.43 4.90
C ASP A 10 7.70 22.13 3.43
N PRO A 11 6.98 22.75 2.48
CA PRO A 11 7.31 22.59 1.07
C PRO A 11 8.67 23.22 0.73
N ILE A 12 9.31 22.69 -0.31
CA ILE A 12 10.64 23.12 -0.76
C ILE A 12 10.55 23.99 -2.02
N PHE A 13 9.70 23.62 -2.98
CA PHE A 13 9.56 24.31 -4.27
C PHE A 13 8.17 24.92 -4.49
N VAL A 14 7.15 24.48 -3.76
CA VAL A 14 5.81 25.10 -3.77
C VAL A 14 5.62 26.09 -2.62
N ASP A 15 4.82 27.13 -2.85
CA ASP A 15 4.56 28.16 -1.83
C ASP A 15 3.59 27.70 -0.72
N GLU A 16 2.68 26.76 -1.06
CA GLU A 16 1.64 26.28 -0.15
C GLU A 16 1.89 24.84 0.30
N PRO A 17 1.66 24.51 1.58
CA PRO A 17 1.77 23.14 2.07
C PRO A 17 0.85 22.17 1.32
N LEU A 18 1.42 21.07 0.82
CA LEU A 18 0.69 20.07 0.02
C LEU A 18 -0.04 19.02 0.86
N LEU A 19 0.41 18.86 2.11
CA LEU A 19 -0.20 17.98 3.10
C LEU A 19 -0.78 18.87 4.21
N ILE A 20 -2.08 18.73 4.42
CA ILE A 20 -2.75 19.39 5.55
C ILE A 20 -2.27 18.79 6.88
N PRO A 21 -2.38 19.55 7.98
CA PRO A 21 -2.31 18.96 9.30
C PRO A 21 -3.28 17.76 9.41
N ASN A 22 -2.83 16.67 10.02
CA ASN A 22 -3.65 15.46 10.26
C ASN A 22 -4.17 14.79 8.97
N TYR A 23 -3.42 14.89 7.88
CA TYR A 23 -3.80 14.26 6.62
C TYR A 23 -3.96 12.73 6.76
N LYS A 24 -3.16 12.08 7.62
CA LYS A 24 -3.20 10.64 7.89
C LYS A 24 -4.55 10.25 8.48
N GLU A 25 -4.93 10.88 9.58
CA GLU A 25 -6.20 10.65 10.28
C GLU A 25 -7.39 10.98 9.37
N THR A 26 -7.26 12.03 8.57
CA THR A 26 -8.29 12.41 7.58
C THR A 26 -8.46 11.33 6.51
N ILE A 27 -7.38 10.72 6.04
CA ILE A 27 -7.41 9.63 5.06
C ILE A 27 -8.04 8.39 5.70
N ILE A 28 -7.54 7.96 6.86
CA ILE A 28 -8.04 6.77 7.59
C ILE A 28 -9.54 6.90 7.86
N SER A 29 -9.98 8.06 8.35
CA SER A 29 -11.40 8.33 8.60
C SER A 29 -12.25 8.28 7.33
N LYS A 30 -11.73 8.67 6.16
CA LYS A 30 -12.46 8.64 4.89
C LYS A 30 -12.63 7.23 4.33
N VAL A 31 -11.70 6.32 4.62
CA VAL A 31 -11.79 4.91 4.24
C VAL A 31 -12.85 4.17 5.05
N GLY A 32 -13.28 4.73 6.18
CA GLY A 32 -14.35 4.16 7.01
C GLY A 32 -13.85 3.23 8.12
N LEU A 33 -12.54 3.24 8.38
CA LEU A 33 -11.98 2.60 9.56
C LEU A 33 -12.47 3.30 10.85
N PRO A 34 -12.65 2.56 11.95
CA PRO A 34 -12.90 3.16 13.25
C PRO A 34 -11.79 4.15 13.63
N PHE A 35 -12.14 5.19 14.40
CA PHE A 35 -11.17 6.22 14.81
C PHE A 35 -10.00 5.69 15.68
N TYR A 36 -10.13 4.46 16.20
CA TYR A 36 -9.12 3.78 17.02
C TYR A 36 -8.33 2.73 16.23
N ALA A 37 -8.60 2.54 14.94
CA ALA A 37 -7.81 1.64 14.10
C ALA A 37 -6.39 2.18 13.97
N ASP A 38 -5.42 1.32 14.25
CA ASP A 38 -4.00 1.66 14.12
C ASP A 38 -3.55 1.18 12.75
N VAL A 39 -3.33 2.12 11.83
CA VAL A 39 -2.84 1.81 10.48
C VAL A 39 -1.34 2.00 10.49
N ASP A 40 -0.60 0.91 10.27
CA ASP A 40 0.84 0.95 10.15
C ASP A 40 1.27 1.92 9.04
N ARG A 41 2.39 2.63 9.28
CA ARG A 41 2.95 3.53 8.26
C ARG A 41 3.38 2.71 7.05
N PRO A 42 2.89 3.01 5.84
CA PRO A 42 3.39 2.37 4.62
C PRO A 42 4.84 2.77 4.35
N ASP A 43 5.63 1.82 3.84
CA ASP A 43 7.07 2.01 3.57
C ASP A 43 7.33 3.16 2.59
N GLU A 44 6.40 3.41 1.65
CA GLU A 44 6.46 4.47 0.65
C GLU A 44 6.20 5.88 1.23
N ALA A 45 5.66 5.99 2.44
CA ALA A 45 5.44 7.28 3.09
C ALA A 45 6.61 7.65 4.01
N PRO A 46 7.18 8.87 3.89
CA PRO A 46 8.30 9.29 4.72
C PRO A 46 7.90 9.40 6.20
N ALA A 47 8.75 8.92 7.09
CA ALA A 47 8.57 9.04 8.54
C ALA A 47 8.81 10.47 9.03
N ASP A 48 9.79 11.15 8.42
CA ASP A 48 10.26 12.45 8.84
C ASP A 48 10.69 13.31 7.63
N GLU A 49 11.03 14.57 7.91
CA GLU A 49 11.47 15.54 6.90
C GLU A 49 12.74 15.06 6.17
N ARG A 50 13.58 14.28 6.84
CA ARG A 50 14.83 13.74 6.27
C ARG A 50 14.52 12.71 5.19
N GLU A 51 13.64 11.74 5.47
CA GLU A 51 13.19 10.75 4.48
C GLU A 51 12.48 11.42 3.32
N ARG A 52 11.59 12.40 3.59
CA ARG A 52 10.93 13.17 2.54
C ARG A 52 11.93 13.91 1.64
N THR A 53 12.94 14.53 2.24
CA THR A 53 14.01 15.23 1.53
C THR A 53 14.79 14.29 0.61
N ILE A 54 15.11 13.10 1.10
CA ILE A 54 15.82 12.07 0.33
C ILE A 54 14.97 11.60 -0.85
N ASP A 55 13.70 11.25 -0.61
CA ASP A 55 12.78 10.81 -1.66
C ASP A 55 12.58 11.89 -2.73
N LEU A 56 12.43 13.16 -2.33
CA LEU A 56 12.26 14.26 -3.28
C LEU A 56 13.50 14.45 -4.17
N ALA A 57 14.69 14.38 -3.57
CA ALA A 57 15.95 14.45 -4.31
C ALA A 57 16.11 13.27 -5.29
N GLU A 58 15.78 12.05 -4.87
CA GLU A 58 15.81 10.88 -5.74
C GLU A 58 14.84 11.01 -6.91
N ARG A 59 13.62 11.51 -6.67
CA ARG A 59 12.62 11.78 -7.72
C ARG A 59 13.12 12.81 -8.73
N ILE A 60 13.78 13.88 -8.28
CA ILE A 60 14.37 14.89 -9.15
C ILE A 60 15.47 14.28 -10.03
N LEU A 61 16.36 13.47 -9.47
CA LEU A 61 17.41 12.79 -10.22
C LEU A 61 16.83 11.78 -11.22
N ARG A 62 15.78 11.02 -10.85
CA ARG A 62 15.07 10.10 -11.75
C ARG A 62 14.31 10.83 -12.86
N ALA A 63 13.85 12.04 -12.61
CA ALA A 63 13.26 12.92 -13.62
C ALA A 63 14.32 13.53 -14.56
N GLY A 64 15.62 13.38 -14.23
CA GLY A 64 16.74 13.73 -15.09
C GLY A 64 16.58 13.13 -16.49
N GLY A 65 16.47 13.99 -17.50
CA GLY A 65 15.95 13.62 -18.83
C GLY A 65 15.06 14.73 -19.40
N VAL A 66 14.35 14.46 -20.51
CA VAL A 66 13.59 15.44 -21.34
C VAL A 66 12.72 16.43 -20.53
N ARG A 67 12.25 16.05 -19.34
CA ARG A 67 11.42 16.88 -18.45
C ARG A 67 12.18 17.96 -17.66
N THR A 68 13.46 17.78 -17.38
CA THR A 68 14.29 18.73 -16.60
C THR A 68 15.17 19.61 -17.47
N GLY A 69 15.05 19.50 -18.80
CA GLY A 69 15.89 20.21 -19.78
C GLY A 69 17.18 19.49 -20.15
N PHE A 70 17.50 18.37 -19.50
CA PHE A 70 18.67 17.55 -19.79
C PHE A 70 18.32 16.45 -20.80
N GLY A 71 18.99 16.41 -21.96
CA GLY A 71 18.75 15.42 -23.02
C GLY A 71 19.30 14.02 -22.68
N HIS A 72 20.31 13.95 -21.79
CA HIS A 72 20.97 12.73 -21.36
C HIS A 72 21.32 12.78 -19.87
N HIS A 73 21.20 11.66 -19.14
CA HIS A 73 21.53 11.59 -17.71
C HIS A 73 22.97 12.07 -17.39
N GLU A 74 23.93 11.90 -18.31
CA GLU A 74 25.31 12.41 -18.14
C GLU A 74 25.39 13.95 -18.05
N GLU A 75 24.38 14.68 -18.55
CA GLU A 75 24.29 16.13 -18.45
C GLU A 75 23.93 16.58 -17.03
N VAL A 76 23.21 15.77 -16.25
CA VAL A 76 22.92 16.05 -14.83
C VAL A 76 24.22 16.11 -14.04
N ARG A 77 25.09 15.11 -14.18
CA ARG A 77 26.42 15.11 -13.55
C ARG A 77 27.24 16.32 -13.98
N THR A 78 27.32 16.57 -15.29
CA THR A 78 28.13 17.67 -15.84
C THR A 78 27.62 19.02 -15.31
N SER A 79 26.29 19.18 -15.20
CA SER A 79 25.65 20.35 -14.61
C SER A 79 26.02 20.52 -13.15
N MET A 80 25.89 19.47 -12.32
CA MET A 80 26.26 19.51 -10.90
C MET A 80 27.75 19.84 -10.69
N GLU A 81 28.64 19.25 -11.46
CA GLU A 81 30.09 19.50 -11.39
C GLU A 81 30.43 20.95 -11.79
N SER A 82 29.68 21.54 -12.74
CA SER A 82 29.86 22.93 -13.16
C SER A 82 29.22 23.92 -12.19
N TRP A 83 28.11 23.57 -11.56
CA TRP A 83 27.38 24.43 -10.62
C TRP A 83 28.09 24.54 -9.27
N ALA A 84 28.56 23.42 -8.71
CA ALA A 84 29.05 23.36 -7.34
C ALA A 84 30.20 24.33 -6.99
N PRO A 85 31.15 24.68 -7.89
CA PRO A 85 32.19 25.66 -7.60
C PRO A 85 31.71 27.11 -7.51
N ASP A 86 30.64 27.45 -8.23
CA ASP A 86 30.12 28.82 -8.37
C ASP A 86 28.85 29.05 -7.53
N ALA A 87 28.25 27.97 -7.02
CA ALA A 87 27.14 28.03 -6.09
C ALA A 87 27.56 28.81 -4.83
N GLY A 88 26.92 29.95 -4.60
CA GLY A 88 27.19 30.82 -3.46
C GLY A 88 27.13 30.03 -2.16
N GLU A 89 28.28 29.76 -1.56
CA GLU A 89 28.36 29.13 -0.26
C GLU A 89 28.11 30.21 0.79
N ASP A 90 26.87 30.34 1.23
CA ASP A 90 26.47 31.26 2.32
C ASP A 90 26.94 30.73 3.69
N ARG A 91 28.13 30.12 3.71
CA ARG A 91 28.79 29.53 4.87
C ARG A 91 30.27 29.90 4.80
N ASP A 92 30.61 31.05 5.38
CA ASP A 92 32.01 31.40 5.74
C ASP A 92 32.73 30.27 6.52
N ALA A 93 31.98 29.35 7.12
CA ALA A 93 32.47 28.23 7.92
C ALA A 93 32.78 26.93 7.14
N ASP A 94 32.35 26.77 5.87
CA ASP A 94 32.55 25.52 5.11
C ASP A 94 32.76 25.76 3.60
N PRO A 95 33.90 26.37 3.21
CA PRO A 95 34.24 26.58 1.81
C PRO A 95 34.48 25.24 1.09
N GLY A 96 33.76 25.00 -0.01
CA GLY A 96 33.76 23.77 -0.80
C GLY A 96 32.73 22.73 -0.36
N TYR A 97 31.75 23.09 0.48
CA TYR A 97 30.68 22.17 0.92
C TYR A 97 29.96 21.52 -0.26
N TRP A 98 29.54 22.29 -1.26
CA TRP A 98 28.80 21.74 -2.40
C TRP A 98 29.70 20.85 -3.24
N ARG A 99 30.92 21.32 -3.52
CA ARG A 99 31.91 20.55 -4.28
C ARG A 99 32.25 19.22 -3.62
N SER A 100 32.47 19.23 -2.30
CA SER A 100 32.76 18.00 -1.54
C SER A 100 31.57 17.04 -1.55
N SER A 101 30.34 17.56 -1.50
CA SER A 101 29.12 16.77 -1.51
C SER A 101 28.83 16.15 -2.89
N VAL A 102 29.08 16.88 -3.98
CA VAL A 102 29.02 16.32 -5.34
C VAL A 102 30.05 15.21 -5.54
N LEU A 103 31.27 15.38 -5.02
CA LEU A 103 32.31 14.33 -5.08
C LEU A 103 31.95 13.07 -4.28
N LEU A 104 31.03 13.16 -3.30
CA LEU A 104 30.55 11.99 -2.55
C LEU A 104 29.49 11.19 -3.31
N MET A 105 28.92 11.74 -4.38
CA MET A 105 27.91 11.06 -5.20
C MET A 105 28.57 10.31 -6.34
N SER A 106 28.19 9.05 -6.52
CA SER A 106 28.62 8.27 -7.68
C SER A 106 27.84 8.69 -8.94
N PRO A 107 28.40 8.44 -10.14
CA PRO A 107 27.66 8.65 -11.38
C PRO A 107 26.33 7.89 -11.42
N GLN A 108 26.25 6.71 -10.81
CA GLN A 108 25.02 5.93 -10.75
C GLN A 108 23.96 6.64 -9.89
N GLU A 109 24.35 7.18 -8.74
CA GLU A 109 23.44 7.93 -7.87
C GLU A 109 22.88 9.16 -8.60
N MET A 110 23.74 9.95 -9.26
CA MET A 110 23.34 11.14 -10.00
C MET A 110 22.48 10.84 -11.23
N ASN A 111 22.73 9.73 -11.92
CA ASN A 111 22.05 9.41 -13.18
C ASN A 111 20.72 8.69 -12.96
N PHE A 112 20.59 7.89 -11.90
CA PHE A 112 19.43 7.02 -11.69
C PHE A 112 18.64 7.33 -10.41
N GLY A 113 19.06 8.30 -9.61
CA GLY A 113 18.35 8.78 -8.43
C GLY A 113 18.13 7.68 -7.40
N GLN A 114 19.21 7.00 -7.03
CA GLN A 114 19.27 6.09 -5.90
C GLN A 114 20.42 6.57 -5.03
N LEU A 115 20.14 7.27 -3.94
CA LEU A 115 21.18 7.82 -3.06
C LEU A 115 21.65 6.74 -2.09
N ASP A 116 22.97 6.51 -2.04
CA ASP A 116 23.61 5.48 -1.26
C ASP A 116 24.43 6.04 -0.09
N GLY A 117 24.60 5.22 0.94
CA GLY A 117 25.34 5.53 2.16
C GLY A 117 24.49 5.51 3.42
N GLU A 118 25.10 5.89 4.55
CA GLU A 118 24.41 6.03 5.83
C GLU A 118 23.35 7.15 5.79
N PRO A 119 22.33 7.12 6.66
CA PRO A 119 21.20 8.07 6.62
C PRO A 119 21.61 9.54 6.57
N GLU A 120 22.61 9.95 7.35
CA GLU A 120 23.12 11.33 7.37
C GLU A 120 23.84 11.70 6.05
N GLN A 121 24.55 10.74 5.46
CA GLN A 121 25.22 10.92 4.18
C GLN A 121 24.19 11.06 3.05
N LYS A 122 23.17 10.20 3.01
CA LYS A 122 22.07 10.30 2.05
C LYS A 122 21.37 11.65 2.16
N HIS A 123 21.08 12.10 3.38
CA HIS A 123 20.44 13.39 3.58
C HIS A 123 21.31 14.57 3.13
N LYS A 124 22.62 14.51 3.36
CA LYS A 124 23.58 15.52 2.87
C LYS A 124 23.62 15.56 1.33
N LYS A 125 23.64 14.39 0.68
CA LYS A 125 23.54 14.27 -0.78
C LYS A 125 22.21 14.84 -1.28
N ALA A 126 21.10 14.48 -0.67
CA ALA A 126 19.78 14.97 -1.02
C ALA A 126 19.68 16.50 -0.95
N LYS A 127 20.16 17.13 0.15
CA LYS A 127 20.24 18.59 0.26
C LYS A 127 21.07 19.24 -0.86
N THR A 128 22.12 18.56 -1.30
CA THR A 128 22.96 19.02 -2.44
C THR A 128 22.19 18.95 -3.76
N VAL A 129 21.46 17.87 -3.99
CA VAL A 129 20.61 17.71 -5.17
C VAL A 129 19.53 18.79 -5.20
N LEU A 130 18.84 19.05 -4.08
CA LEU A 130 17.78 20.05 -4.03
C LEU A 130 18.29 21.48 -4.28
N ALA A 131 19.46 21.84 -3.72
CA ALA A 131 20.09 23.13 -3.97
C ALA A 131 20.49 23.31 -5.44
N TRP A 132 21.12 22.28 -6.03
CA TRP A 132 21.44 22.28 -7.46
C TRP A 132 20.17 22.41 -8.32
N ALA A 133 19.14 21.63 -8.00
CA ALA A 133 17.89 21.60 -8.74
C ALA A 133 17.22 22.98 -8.74
N ALA A 134 17.17 23.66 -7.59
CA ALA A 134 16.61 25.01 -7.46
C ALA A 134 17.26 26.03 -8.42
N ASP A 135 18.58 25.93 -8.63
CA ASP A 135 19.33 26.86 -9.47
C ASP A 135 19.32 26.48 -10.96
N CYS A 136 19.16 25.19 -11.26
CA CYS A 136 19.44 24.64 -12.59
C CYS A 136 18.23 24.05 -13.32
N ILE A 137 17.11 23.82 -12.63
CA ILE A 137 15.89 23.23 -13.20
C ILE A 137 14.74 24.25 -13.13
N ASP A 138 13.88 24.25 -14.15
CA ASP A 138 12.68 25.10 -14.18
C ASP A 138 11.79 24.86 -12.94
N SER A 139 11.37 25.95 -12.30
CA SER A 139 10.54 25.91 -11.09
C SER A 139 9.23 25.15 -11.30
N ASP A 140 8.62 25.23 -12.49
CA ASP A 140 7.34 24.56 -12.76
C ASP A 140 7.51 23.03 -12.71
N VAL A 141 8.66 22.53 -13.18
CA VAL A 141 9.01 21.10 -13.14
C VAL A 141 9.24 20.64 -11.71
N LEU A 142 9.95 21.43 -10.90
CA LEU A 142 10.21 21.11 -9.50
C LEU A 142 8.91 21.09 -8.67
N GLN A 143 8.02 22.04 -8.90
CA GLN A 143 6.70 22.07 -8.29
C GLN A 143 5.83 20.87 -8.70
N GLU A 144 5.87 20.44 -9.97
CA GLU A 144 5.16 19.24 -10.42
C GLU A 144 5.67 17.98 -9.70
N ILE A 145 6.99 17.81 -9.60
CA ILE A 145 7.60 16.66 -8.92
C ILE A 145 7.22 16.65 -7.44
N GLU A 146 7.28 17.79 -6.76
CA GLU A 146 6.91 17.89 -5.34
C GLU A 146 5.42 17.63 -5.10
N ARG A 147 4.53 18.13 -5.97
CA ARG A 147 3.09 17.82 -5.94
C ARG A 147 2.85 16.32 -6.14
N SER A 148 3.53 15.71 -7.10
CA SER A 148 3.44 14.27 -7.34
C SER A 148 3.91 13.47 -6.13
N GLN A 149 4.99 13.87 -5.45
CA GLN A 149 5.42 13.23 -4.21
C GLN A 149 4.31 13.28 -3.15
N ALA A 150 3.69 14.45 -2.94
CA ALA A 150 2.64 14.59 -1.94
C ALA A 150 1.39 13.75 -2.25
N GLU A 151 1.02 13.63 -3.53
CA GLU A 151 -0.09 12.75 -3.93
C GLU A 151 0.25 11.26 -3.75
N ASP A 152 1.48 10.84 -4.08
CA ASP A 152 1.92 9.46 -3.84
C ASP A 152 1.92 9.12 -2.34
N ILE A 153 2.35 10.05 -1.47
CA ILE A 153 2.27 9.89 -0.02
C ILE A 153 0.81 9.70 0.42
N LYS A 154 -0.12 10.54 -0.08
CA LYS A 154 -1.55 10.39 0.24
C LYS A 154 -2.10 9.05 -0.25
N GLN A 155 -1.67 8.59 -1.42
CA GLN A 155 -2.13 7.34 -1.99
C GLN A 155 -1.61 6.15 -1.19
N ALA A 156 -0.33 6.11 -0.82
CA ALA A 156 0.23 5.06 0.03
C ALA A 156 -0.54 4.91 1.36
N TRP A 157 -0.89 6.04 1.99
CA TRP A 157 -1.71 6.02 3.20
C TRP A 157 -3.15 5.55 2.97
N ARG A 158 -3.76 5.84 1.81
CA ARG A 158 -5.07 5.29 1.45
C ARG A 158 -5.00 3.79 1.26
N ASP A 159 -4.02 3.33 0.51
CA ASP A 159 -3.83 1.90 0.21
C ASP A 159 -3.60 1.12 1.51
N ALA A 160 -2.78 1.64 2.43
CA ALA A 160 -2.58 1.04 3.74
C ALA A 160 -3.87 0.99 4.57
N ALA A 161 -4.65 2.08 4.58
CA ALA A 161 -5.93 2.11 5.30
C ALA A 161 -6.99 1.18 4.67
N GLU A 162 -7.02 1.03 3.36
CA GLU A 162 -7.92 0.11 2.66
C GLU A 162 -7.53 -1.35 2.90
N ALA A 163 -6.23 -1.65 2.93
CA ALA A 163 -5.71 -2.96 3.31
C ALA A 163 -6.10 -3.31 4.76
N GLU A 164 -5.92 -2.39 5.70
CA GLU A 164 -6.31 -2.57 7.10
C GLU A 164 -7.82 -2.75 7.26
N LEU A 165 -8.64 -1.98 6.55
CA LEU A 165 -10.10 -2.17 6.55
C LEU A 165 -10.48 -3.57 6.05
N THR A 166 -9.77 -4.06 5.04
CA THR A 166 -10.04 -5.37 4.45
C THR A 166 -9.65 -6.47 5.42
N GLN A 167 -8.48 -6.37 6.05
CA GLN A 167 -8.02 -7.27 7.10
C GLN A 167 -9.00 -7.30 8.28
N SER A 168 -9.42 -6.14 8.79
CA SER A 168 -10.40 -6.05 9.88
C SER A 168 -11.74 -6.70 9.52
N LYS A 169 -12.21 -6.58 8.27
CA LYS A 169 -13.42 -7.27 7.81
C LYS A 169 -13.25 -8.79 7.71
N ILE A 170 -12.04 -9.26 7.39
CA ILE A 170 -11.71 -10.70 7.36
C ILE A 170 -11.70 -11.24 8.79
N GLU A 171 -11.06 -10.53 9.72
CA GLU A 171 -11.02 -10.90 11.14
C GLU A 171 -12.42 -10.93 11.75
N GLN A 172 -13.22 -9.89 11.52
CA GLN A 172 -14.62 -9.87 11.96
C GLN A 172 -15.42 -11.04 11.38
N PHE A 173 -15.22 -11.36 10.10
CA PHE A 173 -15.88 -12.50 9.47
C PHE A 173 -15.45 -13.84 10.06
N ALA A 174 -14.20 -13.97 10.51
CA ALA A 174 -13.70 -15.17 11.18
C ALA A 174 -14.24 -15.31 12.61
N GLU A 175 -14.32 -14.22 13.36
CA GLU A 175 -14.83 -14.21 14.73
C GLU A 175 -16.34 -14.39 14.80
N GLU A 176 -17.08 -13.70 13.95
CA GLU A 176 -18.54 -13.72 13.90
C GLU A 176 -19.03 -13.80 12.44
N PRO A 177 -18.96 -14.99 11.81
CA PRO A 177 -19.45 -15.17 10.45
C PRO A 177 -20.97 -14.86 10.39
N PRO A 178 -21.44 -13.97 9.51
CA PRO A 178 -22.84 -13.57 9.44
C PRO A 178 -23.76 -14.73 9.03
N GLU A 179 -25.05 -14.67 9.38
CA GLU A 179 -26.03 -15.68 8.95
C GLU A 179 -26.29 -15.69 7.45
N GLU A 180 -26.08 -14.55 6.78
CA GLU A 180 -26.21 -14.39 5.34
C GLU A 180 -25.11 -13.46 4.83
N LEU A 181 -24.51 -13.78 3.69
CA LEU A 181 -23.56 -12.92 3.00
C LEU A 181 -23.76 -13.02 1.48
N ASP A 182 -24.24 -11.94 0.87
CA ASP A 182 -24.39 -11.82 -0.58
C ASP A 182 -25.18 -12.99 -1.23
N GLY A 183 -26.32 -13.34 -0.62
CA GLY A 183 -27.19 -14.44 -1.07
C GLY A 183 -26.80 -15.82 -0.55
N TRP A 184 -25.58 -15.99 -0.02
CA TRP A 184 -25.17 -17.21 0.66
C TRP A 184 -25.73 -17.29 2.08
N GLN A 185 -26.30 -18.43 2.44
CA GLN A 185 -26.87 -18.64 3.77
C GLN A 185 -25.97 -19.53 4.62
N ARG A 186 -25.63 -19.08 5.82
CA ARG A 186 -24.88 -19.87 6.80
C ARG A 186 -25.76 -20.99 7.34
N PHE A 187 -25.20 -22.19 7.48
CA PHE A 187 -25.88 -23.31 8.11
C PHE A 187 -24.95 -24.07 9.05
N ASP A 188 -25.54 -24.83 9.98
CA ASP A 188 -24.79 -25.74 10.83
C ASP A 188 -24.52 -27.03 10.06
N ALA A 189 -23.25 -27.26 9.74
CA ALA A 189 -22.80 -28.43 9.00
C ALA A 189 -22.87 -29.72 9.82
N GLY A 190 -22.99 -29.66 11.15
CA GLY A 190 -23.07 -30.83 12.02
C GLY A 190 -21.83 -31.73 12.05
N HIS A 191 -20.72 -31.31 11.45
CA HIS A 191 -19.48 -32.08 11.34
C HIS A 191 -18.31 -31.35 12.04
N ASP A 192 -17.62 -32.04 12.94
CA ASP A 192 -16.61 -31.44 13.85
C ASP A 192 -15.43 -30.76 13.14
N ALA A 193 -15.10 -31.18 11.92
CA ALA A 193 -14.02 -30.55 11.14
C ALA A 193 -14.42 -29.23 10.48
N VAL A 194 -15.71 -28.88 10.43
CA VAL A 194 -16.22 -27.69 9.73
C VAL A 194 -16.34 -26.54 10.71
N GLU A 195 -15.64 -25.45 10.43
CA GLU A 195 -15.69 -24.23 11.24
C GLU A 195 -16.86 -23.34 10.84
N VAL A 196 -17.07 -23.18 9.53
CA VAL A 196 -18.21 -22.44 8.97
C VAL A 196 -18.54 -22.96 7.59
N ALA A 197 -19.85 -23.05 7.28
CA ALA A 197 -20.34 -23.42 5.96
C ALA A 197 -21.49 -22.51 5.52
N TYR A 198 -21.49 -22.21 4.24
CA TYR A 198 -22.52 -21.44 3.56
C TYR A 198 -23.07 -22.24 2.38
N VAL A 199 -24.36 -22.09 2.11
CA VAL A 199 -25.07 -22.78 1.03
C VAL A 199 -25.80 -21.78 0.14
N ALA A 200 -25.73 -21.99 -1.17
CA ALA A 200 -26.45 -21.22 -2.18
C ALA A 200 -26.54 -21.98 -3.51
N ASP A 201 -27.39 -21.53 -4.41
CA ASP A 201 -27.38 -21.94 -5.79
C ASP A 201 -26.44 -21.02 -6.59
N ASN A 202 -25.30 -21.57 -7.00
CA ASN A 202 -24.29 -20.87 -7.79
C ASN A 202 -24.49 -21.18 -9.28
N HIS A 203 -25.23 -20.31 -9.97
CA HIS A 203 -25.51 -20.40 -11.40
C HIS A 203 -26.10 -21.76 -11.85
N GLY A 204 -27.10 -22.26 -11.10
CA GLY A 204 -27.79 -23.53 -11.34
C GLY A 204 -27.12 -24.75 -10.70
N THR A 205 -26.10 -24.53 -9.87
CA THR A 205 -25.43 -25.59 -9.10
C THR A 205 -25.61 -25.33 -7.61
N PRO A 206 -26.40 -26.13 -6.89
CA PRO A 206 -26.42 -26.10 -5.43
C PRO A 206 -25.02 -26.39 -4.89
N SER A 207 -24.46 -25.41 -4.18
CA SER A 207 -23.07 -25.42 -3.72
C SER A 207 -22.98 -25.13 -2.23
N VAL A 208 -21.96 -25.72 -1.61
CA VAL A 208 -21.55 -25.45 -0.22
C VAL A 208 -20.14 -24.88 -0.26
N ALA A 209 -19.94 -23.69 0.28
CA ALA A 209 -18.63 -23.09 0.50
C ALA A 209 -18.31 -23.11 2.00
N ALA A 210 -17.18 -23.72 2.37
CA ALA A 210 -16.87 -23.98 3.78
C ALA A 210 -15.40 -23.72 4.12
N VAL A 211 -15.16 -23.27 5.36
CA VAL A 211 -13.87 -23.36 6.03
C VAL A 211 -13.87 -24.58 6.94
N PHE A 212 -12.81 -25.37 6.87
CA PHE A 212 -12.68 -26.60 7.64
C PHE A 212 -11.22 -26.90 7.96
N GLU A 213 -10.99 -27.68 9.02
CA GLU A 213 -9.66 -28.18 9.38
C GLU A 213 -9.30 -29.36 8.46
N ALA A 214 -8.19 -29.27 7.74
CA ALA A 214 -7.63 -30.33 6.92
C ALA A 214 -6.96 -31.42 7.79
N ALA A 215 -6.49 -32.49 7.16
CA ALA A 215 -5.92 -33.64 7.88
C ALA A 215 -4.58 -33.34 8.58
N ASP A 216 -3.88 -32.29 8.16
CA ASP A 216 -2.65 -31.78 8.76
C ASP A 216 -2.89 -30.74 9.87
N GLY A 217 -4.14 -30.36 10.11
CA GLY A 217 -4.54 -29.37 11.11
C GLY A 217 -4.60 -27.94 10.57
N ASP A 218 -4.28 -27.71 9.30
CA ASP A 218 -4.39 -26.39 8.69
C ASP A 218 -5.84 -26.09 8.28
N LEU A 219 -6.25 -24.83 8.38
CA LEU A 219 -7.56 -24.41 7.89
C LEU A 219 -7.53 -24.24 6.37
N GLU A 220 -8.48 -24.87 5.69
CA GLU A 220 -8.71 -24.76 4.26
C GLU A 220 -10.09 -24.18 3.96
N ALA A 221 -10.27 -23.63 2.76
CA ALA A 221 -11.53 -23.05 2.31
C ALA A 221 -11.85 -23.51 0.89
N HIS A 222 -12.91 -24.29 0.75
CA HIS A 222 -13.30 -24.95 -0.50
C HIS A 222 -14.79 -24.83 -0.79
N GLU A 223 -15.14 -24.94 -2.07
CA GLU A 223 -16.52 -25.10 -2.53
C GLU A 223 -16.75 -26.54 -3.00
N PHE A 224 -17.88 -27.12 -2.58
CA PHE A 224 -18.38 -28.44 -2.90
C PHE A 224 -19.75 -28.29 -3.58
N THR A 225 -20.20 -29.30 -4.32
CA THR A 225 -21.63 -29.37 -4.66
C THR A 225 -22.39 -29.88 -3.44
N LEU A 226 -23.63 -29.43 -3.26
CA LEU A 226 -24.47 -29.88 -2.15
C LEU A 226 -24.69 -31.40 -2.18
N GLU A 227 -24.84 -31.98 -3.38
CA GLU A 227 -24.92 -33.44 -3.58
C GLU A 227 -23.67 -34.16 -3.03
N ALA A 228 -22.46 -33.71 -3.39
CA ALA A 228 -21.23 -34.35 -2.93
C ALA A 228 -21.01 -34.14 -1.42
N TRP A 229 -21.48 -33.02 -0.87
CA TRP A 229 -21.46 -32.74 0.55
C TRP A 229 -22.34 -33.73 1.32
N ASP A 230 -23.60 -33.89 0.89
CA ASP A 230 -24.58 -34.78 1.52
C ASP A 230 -24.22 -36.26 1.38
N GLU A 231 -23.69 -36.68 0.22
CA GLU A 231 -23.21 -38.05 -0.02
C GLU A 231 -22.12 -38.49 0.97
N ASN A 232 -21.40 -37.53 1.55
CA ASN A 232 -20.30 -37.76 2.49
C ASN A 232 -20.64 -37.29 3.91
N ASP A 233 -21.94 -37.18 4.24
CA ASP A 233 -22.42 -36.79 5.59
C ASP A 233 -21.79 -35.48 6.09
N GLY A 234 -21.58 -34.53 5.17
CA GLY A 234 -20.96 -33.24 5.45
C GLY A 234 -19.47 -33.29 5.78
N ASN A 235 -18.76 -34.38 5.45
CA ASN A 235 -17.32 -34.49 5.66
C ASN A 235 -16.52 -33.82 4.52
N PRO A 236 -15.93 -32.62 4.73
CA PRO A 236 -15.21 -31.89 3.69
C PRO A 236 -13.91 -32.56 3.25
N ARG A 237 -13.36 -33.48 4.07
CA ARG A 237 -12.10 -34.20 3.77
C ARG A 237 -12.30 -35.35 2.78
N GLU A 238 -13.54 -35.83 2.66
CA GLU A 238 -13.93 -36.93 1.75
C GLU A 238 -14.79 -36.44 0.58
N ALA A 239 -15.58 -35.38 0.80
CA ALA A 239 -16.42 -34.77 -0.22
C ALA A 239 -15.59 -34.34 -1.44
N ARG A 240 -16.10 -34.65 -2.63
CA ARG A 240 -15.44 -34.27 -3.87
C ARG A 240 -15.51 -32.76 -4.05
N LEU A 241 -14.33 -32.14 -4.11
CA LEU A 241 -14.17 -30.72 -4.42
C LEU A 241 -14.89 -30.33 -5.71
N ASN A 242 -15.71 -29.28 -5.67
CA ASN A 242 -16.22 -28.61 -6.86
C ASN A 242 -15.17 -27.60 -7.37
N ARG A 243 -14.72 -26.71 -6.47
CA ARG A 243 -13.63 -25.77 -6.75
C ARG A 243 -12.97 -25.23 -5.48
N TYR A 244 -11.78 -24.70 -5.65
CA TYR A 244 -11.13 -23.89 -4.62
C TYR A 244 -11.83 -22.54 -4.47
N CYS A 245 -11.93 -22.04 -3.23
CA CYS A 245 -12.43 -20.69 -3.00
C CYS A 245 -11.51 -19.65 -3.66
N VAL A 246 -12.12 -18.62 -4.24
CA VAL A 246 -11.41 -17.55 -4.94
C VAL A 246 -10.90 -16.57 -3.89
N THR A 247 -9.65 -16.12 -4.05
CA THR A 247 -9.04 -15.10 -3.19
C THR A 247 -8.65 -13.92 -4.05
N THR A 248 -9.19 -12.76 -3.71
CA THR A 248 -8.79 -11.47 -4.30
C THR A 248 -8.09 -10.59 -3.29
N ASP A 249 -8.41 -10.75 -2.00
CA ASP A 249 -7.86 -9.97 -0.91
C ASP A 249 -7.49 -10.85 0.29
N GLY A 250 -6.35 -10.55 0.93
CA GLY A 250 -5.90 -11.17 2.18
C GLY A 250 -5.41 -12.62 2.06
N ASP A 251 -4.88 -13.13 3.18
CA ASP A 251 -4.36 -14.49 3.31
C ASP A 251 -5.19 -15.32 4.31
N GLY A 252 -5.20 -16.64 4.11
CA GLY A 252 -5.86 -17.60 5.01
C GLY A 252 -7.24 -18.08 4.57
N ALA A 253 -7.76 -19.11 5.24
CA ALA A 253 -9.01 -19.78 4.86
C ALA A 253 -10.23 -18.84 4.90
N TYR A 254 -10.35 -18.03 5.95
CA TYR A 254 -11.46 -17.08 6.08
C TYR A 254 -11.41 -15.95 5.05
N ALA A 255 -10.22 -15.46 4.69
CA ALA A 255 -10.05 -14.50 3.60
C ALA A 255 -10.55 -15.07 2.26
N ARG A 256 -10.12 -16.30 1.95
CA ARG A 256 -10.54 -17.03 0.74
C ARG A 256 -12.04 -17.27 0.73
N LEU A 257 -12.63 -17.75 1.82
CA LEU A 257 -14.08 -17.97 1.90
C LEU A 257 -14.82 -16.64 1.71
N ARG A 258 -14.50 -15.60 2.47
CA ARG A 258 -15.16 -14.30 2.38
C ARG A 258 -15.07 -13.70 0.97
N SER A 259 -13.88 -13.72 0.38
CA SER A 259 -13.67 -13.25 -1.00
C SER A 259 -14.50 -14.06 -1.98
N HIS A 260 -14.57 -15.38 -1.83
CA HIS A 260 -15.35 -16.26 -2.69
C HIS A 260 -16.86 -15.94 -2.61
N LEU A 261 -17.41 -15.79 -1.40
CA LEU A 261 -18.82 -15.48 -1.19
C LEU A 261 -19.22 -14.14 -1.83
N LEU A 262 -18.33 -13.13 -1.78
CA LEU A 262 -18.55 -11.80 -2.38
C LEU A 262 -18.28 -11.74 -3.89
N THR A 263 -17.71 -12.80 -4.48
CA THR A 263 -17.34 -12.81 -5.90
C THR A 263 -18.47 -13.31 -6.79
N PHE A 264 -19.29 -14.24 -6.29
CA PHE A 264 -20.33 -14.90 -7.07
C PHE A 264 -21.70 -14.36 -6.69
N GLU A 265 -22.40 -13.78 -7.66
CA GLU A 265 -23.84 -13.50 -7.52
C GLU A 265 -24.60 -14.84 -7.52
N VAL A 266 -25.11 -15.23 -6.35
CA VAL A 266 -25.80 -16.51 -6.14
C VAL A 266 -27.28 -16.31 -5.78
N GLU A 267 -28.08 -17.36 -5.95
CA GLU A 267 -29.47 -17.39 -5.50
C GLU A 267 -29.58 -18.17 -4.17
N PRO A 268 -30.33 -17.67 -3.17
CA PRO A 268 -30.54 -18.41 -1.93
C PRO A 268 -31.29 -19.73 -2.20
N ILE A 269 -30.85 -20.82 -1.59
CA ILE A 269 -31.60 -22.08 -1.62
C ILE A 269 -32.76 -21.97 -0.64
N GLU A 270 -34.00 -22.10 -1.12
CA GLU A 270 -35.16 -22.18 -0.25
C GLU A 270 -34.97 -23.35 0.73
N ARG A 271 -35.06 -23.08 2.04
CA ARG A 271 -35.00 -24.13 3.07
C ARG A 271 -36.04 -25.18 2.73
N LEU A 272 -35.58 -26.39 2.39
CA LEU A 272 -36.44 -27.57 2.37
C LEU A 272 -36.99 -27.72 3.79
N GLU A 273 -38.29 -27.43 3.96
CA GLU A 273 -39.01 -27.69 5.20
C GLU A 273 -38.82 -29.18 5.56
N VAL A 274 -38.21 -29.43 6.72
CA VAL A 274 -38.15 -30.77 7.34
C VAL A 274 -39.24 -30.88 8.40
#